data_AF-A0A3L8P842-F1
#
_entry.id   AF-A0A3L8P842-F1
#
_cell.length_a   1.000
_cell.length_b   1.000
_cell.length_c   1.000
_cell.angle_alpha   90.00
_cell.angle_beta   90.00
_cell.angle_gamma   90.00
#
_symmetry.space_group_name_H-M   'P 1'
#
loop_
_entity.id
_entity.type
_entity.pdbx_description
1 polymer ?
#
loop_
_entity_poly.entity_id
_entity_poly.type
_entity_poly.pdbx_seq_one_letter_code
_entity_poly.pdbx_strand_id
1 'polypeptide(L)'
;RSATSSNAFSGVIPLGDHTIPAGGRLLVGGNSNGTAGASLPEPDVTSGIAFSGSAGGTLALARTTQPLSGDRDGVLSHPQLVDLLGYGSSSTYEGAGQAAGYSRTTALTRDDAL
;
A
#
# COMPACT_ATOMS: atom_id res chain seq x y z
N ARG A 1 5.13 2.27 4.62
CA ARG A 1 5.87 2.57 5.88
C ARG A 1 5.16 1.94 7.07
N SER A 2 5.80 1.92 8.25
CA SER A 2 5.18 1.41 9.48
C SER A 2 4.03 2.32 9.96
N ALA A 3 3.05 1.73 10.64
CA ALA A 3 1.75 2.33 10.94
C ALA A 3 1.80 3.76 11.51
N THR A 4 2.60 4.00 12.55
CA THR A 4 2.60 5.28 13.27
C THR A 4 3.76 6.20 12.89
N SER A 5 4.56 5.83 11.89
CA SER A 5 5.74 6.61 11.51
C SER A 5 5.39 7.75 10.57
N SER A 6 5.98 8.92 10.82
CA SER A 6 5.99 10.07 9.91
C SER A 6 7.30 10.22 9.11
N ASN A 7 8.25 9.30 9.32
CA ASN A 7 9.46 9.23 8.52
C ASN A 7 9.14 8.93 7.04
N ALA A 8 10.13 9.14 6.19
CA ALA A 8 10.05 8.79 4.78
C ALA A 8 9.69 7.31 4.58
N PHE A 9 8.99 7.01 3.50
CA PHE A 9 8.65 5.63 3.14
C PHE A 9 9.94 4.83 2.85
N SER A 10 10.25 3.88 3.73
CA SER A 10 11.46 3.04 3.60
C SER A 10 11.34 1.90 2.58
N GLY A 11 10.12 1.59 2.16
CA GLY A 11 9.80 0.51 1.24
C GLY A 11 9.27 1.04 -0.08
N VAL A 12 10.17 1.36 -1.01
CA VAL A 12 9.82 1.79 -2.37
C VAL A 12 9.84 0.58 -3.29
N ILE A 13 8.74 0.39 -4.04
CA ILE A 13 8.61 -0.64 -5.06
C ILE A 13 8.51 0.07 -6.42
N PRO A 14 9.57 0.05 -7.24
CA PRO A 14 9.49 0.58 -8.59
C PRO A 14 8.49 -0.24 -9.42
N LEU A 15 7.50 0.43 -10.01
CA LEU A 15 6.50 -0.22 -10.88
C LEU A 15 6.96 -0.25 -12.35
N GLY A 16 8.21 0.11 -12.65
CA GLY A 16 8.74 0.16 -14.02
C GLY A 16 7.88 1.00 -14.97
N ASP A 17 7.79 0.55 -16.22
CA ASP A 17 7.03 1.22 -17.29
C ASP A 17 5.58 0.72 -17.40
N HIS A 18 5.07 0.06 -16.34
CA HIS A 18 3.70 -0.45 -16.33
C HIS A 18 2.68 0.70 -16.39
N THR A 19 1.68 0.55 -17.26
CA THR A 19 0.52 1.45 -17.35
C THR A 19 -0.73 0.66 -16.99
N ILE A 20 -1.53 1.18 -16.05
CA ILE A 20 -2.77 0.54 -15.62
C ILE A 20 -3.93 1.19 -16.41
N PRO A 21 -4.54 0.48 -17.38
CA PRO A 21 -5.71 1.02 -18.09
C PRO A 21 -6.91 1.13 -17.15
N ALA A 22 -7.92 1.89 -17.55
CA ALA A 22 -9.17 1.97 -16.79
C ALA A 22 -9.78 0.58 -16.57
N GLY A 23 -10.15 0.27 -15.31
CA GLY A 23 -10.62 -1.06 -14.91
C GLY A 23 -9.54 -2.16 -14.85
N GLY A 24 -8.30 -1.83 -15.21
CA GLY A 24 -7.14 -2.70 -15.07
C GLY A 24 -6.63 -2.78 -13.63
N ARG A 25 -5.77 -3.76 -13.37
CA ARG A 25 -5.06 -3.94 -12.11
C ARG A 25 -3.62 -4.34 -12.37
N LEU A 26 -2.72 -3.95 -11.47
CA LEU A 26 -1.33 -4.42 -11.42
C LEU A 26 -1.17 -5.22 -10.13
N LEU A 27 -0.75 -6.48 -10.24
CA LEU A 27 -0.52 -7.34 -9.10
C LEU A 27 0.92 -7.18 -8.60
N VAL A 28 1.06 -6.61 -7.41
CA VAL A 28 2.36 -6.46 -6.74
C VAL A 28 2.52 -7.53 -5.68
N GLY A 29 3.52 -8.40 -5.85
CA GLY A 29 3.88 -9.44 -4.89
C GLY A 29 4.70 -8.87 -3.73
N GLY A 30 4.26 -9.13 -2.51
CA GLY A 30 5.06 -8.91 -1.29
C GLY A 30 5.95 -10.10 -0.96
N ASN A 31 6.64 -10.00 0.18
CA ASN A 31 7.31 -11.16 0.74
C ASN A 31 6.30 -12.19 1.29
N SER A 32 6.73 -13.44 1.38
CA SER A 32 6.03 -14.48 2.13
C SER A 32 7.05 -15.26 2.95
N ASN A 33 6.67 -15.62 4.17
CA ASN A 33 7.41 -16.53 5.04
C ASN A 33 6.66 -17.86 5.25
N GLY A 34 5.60 -18.11 4.48
CA GLY A 34 4.75 -19.29 4.62
C GLY A 34 4.46 -19.99 3.30
N THR A 35 4.19 -21.28 3.39
CA THR A 35 3.79 -22.16 2.27
C THR A 35 2.31 -22.55 2.33
N ALA A 36 1.59 -22.09 3.36
CA ALA A 36 0.16 -22.37 3.55
C ALA A 36 -0.71 -21.40 2.74
N GLY A 37 -1.64 -21.95 1.97
CA GLY A 37 -2.59 -21.17 1.15
C GLY A 37 -2.75 -21.77 -0.25
N ALA A 38 -3.74 -21.29 -0.99
CA ALA A 38 -3.85 -21.58 -2.42
C ALA A 38 -2.75 -20.84 -3.20
N SER A 39 -2.37 -21.37 -4.36
CA SER A 39 -1.47 -20.68 -5.27
C SER A 39 -2.07 -19.33 -5.67
N LEU A 40 -1.27 -18.27 -5.51
CA LEU A 40 -1.62 -16.94 -6.01
C LEU A 40 -1.25 -16.84 -7.49
N PRO A 41 -1.95 -15.98 -8.26
CA PRO A 41 -1.49 -15.61 -9.60
C PRO A 41 -0.06 -15.05 -9.56
N GLU A 42 0.67 -15.22 -10.66
CA GLU A 42 2.00 -14.63 -10.81
C GLU A 42 1.90 -13.10 -10.70
N PRO A 43 2.70 -12.46 -9.83
CA PRO A 43 2.69 -11.01 -9.71
C PRO A 43 3.34 -10.35 -10.92
N ASP A 44 2.76 -9.25 -11.39
CA ASP A 44 3.36 -8.40 -12.44
C ASP A 44 4.66 -7.74 -11.94
N VAL A 45 4.68 -7.36 -10.66
CA VAL A 45 5.86 -6.78 -9.99
C VAL A 45 6.14 -7.55 -8.71
N THR A 46 7.34 -8.09 -8.58
CA THR A 46 7.78 -8.76 -7.34
C THR A 46 8.54 -7.79 -6.45
N SER A 47 8.23 -7.79 -5.14
CA SER A 47 8.95 -7.04 -4.12
C SER A 47 9.37 -7.94 -2.96
N GLY A 48 10.44 -7.56 -2.26
CA GLY A 48 10.87 -8.21 -1.01
C GLY A 48 10.21 -7.64 0.24
N ILE A 49 9.19 -6.79 0.10
CA ILE A 49 8.64 -6.01 1.21
C ILE A 49 7.61 -6.82 1.99
N ALA A 50 7.73 -6.79 3.32
CA ALA A 50 6.73 -7.33 4.22
C ALA A 50 5.64 -6.31 4.54
N PHE A 51 4.39 -6.63 4.20
CA PHE A 51 3.23 -5.80 4.55
C PHE A 51 2.55 -6.26 5.84
N SER A 52 2.91 -7.43 6.38
CA SER A 52 2.24 -8.06 7.52
C SER A 52 2.72 -7.59 8.90
N GLY A 53 3.10 -6.32 9.04
CA GLY A 53 3.50 -5.78 10.35
C GLY A 53 2.37 -5.92 11.37
N SER A 54 2.69 -6.31 12.62
CA SER A 54 1.68 -6.59 13.66
C SER A 54 0.78 -5.39 13.99
N ALA A 55 1.27 -4.16 13.77
CA ALA A 55 0.52 -2.92 13.94
C ALA A 55 -0.12 -2.41 12.63
N GLY A 56 0.06 -3.11 11.51
CA GLY A 56 -0.31 -2.63 10.18
C GLY A 56 0.73 -1.67 9.59
N GLY A 57 0.28 -0.81 8.67
CA GLY A 57 1.17 0.04 7.88
C GLY A 57 0.44 1.01 6.98
N THR A 58 1.24 1.70 6.17
CA THR A 58 0.75 2.63 5.14
C THR A 58 1.34 2.26 3.80
N LEU A 59 0.49 2.15 2.78
CA LEU A 59 0.85 2.01 1.38
C LEU A 59 0.43 3.27 0.64
N ALA A 60 1.37 3.84 -0.12
CA ALA A 60 1.11 5.00 -0.97
C ALA A 60 1.41 4.61 -2.42
N LEU A 61 0.43 4.78 -3.28
CA LEU A 61 0.64 4.74 -4.72
C LEU A 61 1.05 6.14 -5.18
N ALA A 62 2.18 6.24 -5.87
CA ALA A 62 2.73 7.53 -6.28
C ALA A 62 3.30 7.47 -7.69
N ARG A 63 3.32 8.63 -8.37
CA ARG A 63 3.95 8.83 -9.70
C ARG A 63 5.48 9.02 -9.61
N THR A 64 6.11 8.52 -8.55
CA THR A 64 7.54 8.71 -8.27
C THR A 64 8.10 7.55 -7.46
N THR A 65 9.40 7.34 -7.59
CA THR A 65 10.19 6.43 -6.74
C THR A 65 10.91 7.17 -5.61
N GLN A 66 10.84 8.50 -5.56
CA GLN A 66 11.32 9.27 -4.41
C GLN A 66 10.40 8.99 -3.21
N PRO A 67 10.93 8.54 -2.06
CA PRO A 67 10.13 8.33 -0.86
C PRO A 67 9.34 9.57 -0.45
N LEU A 68 8.02 9.43 -0.37
CA LEU A 68 7.18 10.44 0.28
C LEU A 68 7.56 10.53 1.77
N SER A 69 7.40 11.70 2.38
CA SER A 69 7.70 11.93 3.79
C SER A 69 6.70 12.89 4.42
N GLY A 70 6.71 12.96 5.76
CA GLY A 70 5.83 13.83 6.52
C GLY A 70 4.66 13.11 7.16
N ASP A 71 3.92 13.87 7.96
CA ASP A 71 2.68 13.45 8.60
C ASP A 71 1.56 13.27 7.57
N ARG A 72 0.38 12.86 8.04
CA ARG A 72 -0.79 12.55 7.20
C ARG A 72 -1.10 13.64 6.17
N ASP A 73 -1.19 14.88 6.61
CA ASP A 73 -1.54 16.01 5.73
C ASP A 73 -0.44 16.30 4.70
N GLY A 74 0.83 16.09 5.08
CA GLY A 74 1.97 16.24 4.17
C GLY A 74 1.97 15.19 3.06
N VAL A 75 1.61 13.94 3.40
CA VAL A 75 1.48 12.88 2.40
C VAL A 75 0.27 13.14 1.49
N LEU A 76 -0.89 13.47 2.05
CA LEU A 76 -2.13 13.71 1.30
C LEU A 76 -2.03 14.91 0.34
N SER A 77 -1.29 15.96 0.73
CA SER A 77 -1.07 17.13 -0.13
C SER A 77 0.05 16.96 -1.15
N HIS A 78 0.76 15.82 -1.16
CA HIS A 78 1.90 15.62 -2.05
C HIS A 78 1.43 15.47 -3.52
N PRO A 79 1.95 16.28 -4.46
CA PRO A 79 1.42 16.34 -5.83
C PRO A 79 1.64 15.07 -6.66
N GLN A 80 2.55 14.20 -6.22
CA GLN A 80 2.80 12.90 -6.86
C GLN A 80 2.03 11.75 -6.21
N LEU A 81 1.27 11.97 -5.13
CA LEU A 81 0.39 10.95 -4.57
C LEU A 81 -0.77 10.66 -5.53
N VAL A 82 -1.13 9.38 -5.64
CA VAL A 82 -2.25 8.89 -6.44
C VAL A 82 -3.33 8.30 -5.54
N ASP A 83 -2.92 7.50 -4.54
CA ASP A 83 -3.80 6.80 -3.62
C ASP A 83 -3.04 6.51 -2.31
N LEU A 84 -3.74 6.51 -1.19
CA LEU A 84 -3.15 6.30 0.14
C LEU A 84 -4.00 5.38 1.01
N LEU A 85 -3.48 4.18 1.24
CA LEU A 85 -4.06 3.20 2.13
C LEU A 85 -3.30 3.15 3.46
N GLY A 86 -3.98 3.50 4.55
CA GLY A 86 -3.54 3.12 5.90
C GLY A 86 -4.37 1.96 6.43
N TYR A 87 -3.74 0.99 7.09
CA TYR A 87 -4.40 -0.16 7.70
C TYR A 87 -3.80 -0.49 9.07
N GLY A 88 -4.54 -1.25 9.88
CA GLY A 88 -4.16 -1.55 11.26
C GLY A 88 -4.27 -0.32 12.15
N SER A 89 -3.17 0.13 12.74
CA SER A 89 -3.11 1.36 13.55
C SER A 89 -2.46 2.54 12.80
N SER A 90 -2.50 2.52 11.46
CA SER A 90 -1.89 3.58 10.65
C SER A 90 -2.37 4.96 11.05
N SER A 91 -1.45 5.89 11.32
CA SER A 91 -1.79 7.32 11.53
C SER A 91 -1.91 8.09 10.21
N THR A 92 -1.56 7.46 9.09
CA THR A 92 -1.59 8.06 7.74
C THR A 92 -2.51 7.25 6.83
N TYR A 93 -3.60 7.86 6.39
CA TYR A 93 -4.65 7.25 5.57
C TYR A 93 -5.46 8.33 4.83
N GLU A 94 -6.08 7.94 3.73
CA GLU A 94 -7.10 8.75 3.06
C GLU A 94 -8.46 8.65 3.79
N GLY A 95 -9.33 9.66 3.66
CA GLY A 95 -10.71 9.62 4.17
C GLY A 95 -10.88 9.89 5.67
N ALA A 96 -11.90 9.31 6.30
CA ALA A 96 -12.24 9.58 7.71
C ALA A 96 -11.51 8.67 8.71
N GLY A 97 -10.90 7.56 8.26
CA GLY A 97 -10.27 6.58 9.13
C GLY A 97 -9.39 5.60 8.34
N GLN A 98 -8.49 4.90 9.04
CA GLN A 98 -7.76 3.79 8.43
C GLN A 98 -8.70 2.64 8.04
N ALA A 99 -8.31 1.87 7.03
CA ALA A 99 -9.05 0.73 6.56
C ALA A 99 -9.11 -0.39 7.63
N ALA A 100 -10.28 -1.02 7.72
CA ALA A 100 -10.60 -2.08 8.68
C ALA A 100 -11.22 -3.30 7.99
N GLY A 101 -11.45 -4.39 8.74
CA GLY A 101 -12.15 -5.58 8.23
C GLY A 101 -11.32 -6.54 7.38
N TYR A 102 -10.02 -6.29 7.21
CA TYR A 102 -9.11 -7.21 6.54
C TYR A 102 -8.74 -8.40 7.42
N SER A 103 -8.44 -9.52 6.78
CA SER A 103 -8.05 -10.75 7.47
C SER A 103 -7.15 -11.58 6.54
N ARG A 104 -6.82 -12.82 6.96
CA ARG A 104 -6.12 -13.77 6.08
C ARG A 104 -6.94 -14.18 4.84
N THR A 105 -8.26 -14.02 4.90
CA THR A 105 -9.19 -14.41 3.83
C THR A 105 -9.98 -13.22 3.28
N THR A 106 -9.75 -12.02 3.79
CA THR A 106 -10.48 -10.80 3.39
C THR A 106 -9.48 -9.73 3.00
N ALA A 107 -9.58 -9.26 1.76
CA ALA A 107 -8.77 -8.15 1.25
C ALA A 107 -9.42 -6.79 1.56
N LEU A 108 -8.61 -5.73 1.47
CA LEU A 108 -9.08 -4.35 1.43
C LEU A 108 -9.30 -3.94 -0.02
N THR A 109 -10.38 -3.20 -0.26
CA THR A 109 -10.67 -2.59 -1.56
C THR A 109 -10.85 -1.09 -1.37
N ARG A 110 -10.69 -0.32 -2.46
CA ARG A 110 -11.04 1.10 -2.44
C ARG A 110 -12.53 1.25 -2.17
N ASP A 111 -12.91 2.32 -1.48
CA ASP A 111 -14.30 2.69 -1.32
C ASP A 111 -14.79 3.31 -2.63
N ASP A 112 -15.88 2.81 -3.18
CA ASP A 112 -16.47 3.33 -4.43
C ASP A 112 -17.17 4.69 -4.23
N ALA A 113 -17.23 5.19 -2.98
CA ALA A 113 -17.89 6.42 -2.59
C ALA A 113 -17.02 7.70 -2.68
N LEU A 114 -15.81 7.62 -3.23
CA LEU A 114 -14.90 8.76 -3.46
C LEU A 114 -14.71 9.04 -4.96
#